data_AF-M1CT02-F1
#
_entry.id   AF-M1CT02-F1
#
_cell.length_a   1.000
_cell.length_b   1.000
_cell.length_c   1.000
_cell.angle_alpha   90.00
_cell.angle_beta   90.00
_cell.angle_gamma   90.00
#
_symmetry.space_group_name_H-M   'P 1'
#
loop_
_entity.id
_entity.type
_entity.pdbx_description
1 polymer ?
#
loop_
_entity_poly.entity_id
_entity_poly.type
_entity_poly.pdbx_seq_one_letter_code
_entity_poly.pdbx_strand_id
1 'polypeptide(L)'
;MTVEFNKFDYSNTYIWFEFYNAPLEKDISLICDTIRSWHIVGRLGGCNSMNMQLSQSPLDKRPNYDAVQGANVTPTTFYNIGDVEIQDNLARIWVDIGTSEPLLLDVLINALSQISSDYVGIKQVVFGGSEFENWKENLTSEDAGYSVHKI
;
A
#
# COMPACT_ATOMS: atom_id res chain seq x y z
N MET A 1 3.12 -14.28 3.72
CA MET A 1 2.84 -12.96 4.28
C MET A 1 1.68 -13.01 5.25
N THR A 2 1.87 -12.60 6.51
CA THR A 2 0.78 -12.26 7.44
C THR A 2 0.46 -10.77 7.36
N VAL A 3 -0.77 -10.39 7.70
CA VAL A 3 -1.22 -8.99 7.70
C VAL A 3 -1.79 -8.64 9.07
N GLU A 4 -1.33 -7.54 9.65
CA GLU A 4 -1.79 -7.04 10.95
C GLU A 4 -2.18 -5.56 10.87
N PHE A 5 -3.18 -5.16 11.65
CA PHE A 5 -3.56 -3.76 11.86
C PHE A 5 -3.34 -3.41 13.32
N ASN A 6 -2.38 -2.53 13.60
CA ASN A 6 -2.02 -2.11 14.95
C ASN A 6 -2.27 -0.60 15.09
N LYS A 7 -3.36 -0.22 15.79
CA LYS A 7 -3.76 1.20 15.96
C LYS A 7 -3.76 1.99 14.63
N PHE A 8 -4.22 1.35 13.56
CA PHE A 8 -4.27 1.93 12.23
C PHE A 8 -5.31 3.05 12.13
N ASP A 9 -4.94 4.10 11.40
CA ASP A 9 -5.83 5.17 10.93
C ASP A 9 -5.48 5.47 9.47
N TYR A 10 -6.44 5.96 8.70
CA TYR A 10 -6.25 6.33 7.29
C TYR A 10 -5.41 7.60 7.12
N SER A 11 -5.12 8.33 8.19
CA SER A 11 -4.29 9.53 8.14
C SER A 11 -3.04 9.41 8.99
N ASN A 12 -1.93 9.93 8.46
CA ASN A 12 -0.65 10.07 9.16
C ASN A 12 -0.19 8.77 9.84
N THR A 13 -0.07 7.71 9.06
CA THR A 13 0.28 6.38 9.57
C THR A 13 1.42 5.75 8.78
N TYR A 14 2.03 4.71 9.35
CA TYR A 14 3.04 3.92 8.67
C TYR A 14 2.47 2.58 8.22
N ILE A 15 2.96 2.08 7.10
CA ILE A 15 2.85 0.67 6.70
C ILE A 15 4.25 0.09 6.80
N TRP A 16 4.39 -0.97 7.58
CA TRP A 16 5.64 -1.64 7.87
C TRP A 16 5.74 -2.96 7.14
N PHE A 17 6.94 -3.35 6.77
CA PHE A 17 7.27 -4.60 6.11
C PHE A 17 8.41 -5.28 6.87
N GLU A 18 8.27 -6.58 7.10
CA GLU A 18 9.40 -7.45 7.45
C GLU A 18 9.58 -8.48 6.35
N PHE A 19 10.79 -8.59 5.82
CA PHE A 19 11.18 -9.59 4.84
C PHE A 19 11.91 -10.75 5.52
N TYR A 20 11.78 -11.96 4.96
CA TYR A 20 12.55 -13.11 5.44
C TYR A 20 14.07 -12.94 5.26
N ASN A 21 14.48 -12.17 4.25
CA ASN A 21 15.86 -11.80 3.96
C ASN A 21 15.88 -10.33 3.50
N ALA A 22 17.03 -9.66 3.60
CA ALA A 22 17.20 -8.32 3.03
C ALA A 22 16.82 -8.33 1.52
N PRO A 23 15.92 -7.44 1.06
CA PRO A 23 15.48 -7.42 -0.33
C PRO A 23 16.61 -6.98 -1.26
N LEU A 24 16.66 -7.54 -2.46
CA LEU A 24 17.61 -7.10 -3.49
C LEU A 24 17.12 -5.81 -4.14
N GLU A 25 18.01 -5.07 -4.82
CA GLU A 25 17.66 -3.81 -5.50
C GLU A 25 16.47 -3.95 -6.46
N LYS A 26 16.42 -5.05 -7.23
CA LYS A 26 15.29 -5.37 -8.11
C LYS A 26 13.96 -5.58 -7.37
N ASP A 27 14.03 -6.13 -6.16
CA ASP A 27 12.88 -6.44 -5.32
C ASP A 27 12.33 -5.15 -4.72
N ILE A 28 13.23 -4.26 -4.30
CA ILE A 28 12.91 -2.90 -3.85
C ILE A 28 12.25 -2.10 -4.97
N SER A 29 12.80 -2.15 -6.19
CA SER A 29 12.21 -1.48 -7.35
C SER A 29 10.78 -1.95 -7.61
N LEU A 30 10.54 -3.28 -7.59
CA LEU A 30 9.20 -3.84 -7.79
C LEU A 30 8.20 -3.36 -6.72
N ILE A 31 8.62 -3.34 -5.45
CA ILE A 31 7.79 -2.86 -4.35
C ILE A 31 7.49 -1.37 -4.52
N CYS A 32 8.50 -0.55 -4.84
CA CYS A 32 8.33 0.89 -5.05
C CYS A 32 7.40 1.19 -6.23
N ASP A 33 7.56 0.50 -7.36
CA ASP A 33 6.70 0.67 -8.53
C ASP A 33 5.26 0.25 -8.25
N THR A 34 5.07 -0.79 -7.44
CA THR A 34 3.74 -1.25 -6.99
C THR A 34 3.08 -0.21 -6.10
N ILE A 35 3.80 0.32 -5.10
CA ILE A 35 3.31 1.35 -4.19
C ILE A 35 3.01 2.65 -4.94
N ARG A 36 3.87 3.06 -5.88
CA ARG A 36 3.63 4.23 -6.75
C ARG A 36 2.35 4.06 -7.55
N SER A 37 2.16 2.88 -8.16
CA SER A 37 0.97 2.57 -8.94
C SER A 37 -0.29 2.60 -8.07
N TRP A 38 -0.22 2.00 -6.88
CA TRP A 38 -1.28 2.02 -5.88
C TRP A 38 -1.67 3.45 -5.48
N HIS A 39 -0.69 4.31 -5.19
CA HIS A 39 -0.92 5.71 -4.86
C HIS A 39 -1.55 6.49 -6.03
N ILE A 40 -1.05 6.32 -7.26
CA ILE A 40 -1.60 7.00 -8.44
C ILE A 40 -3.07 6.60 -8.66
N VAL A 41 -3.37 5.30 -8.65
CA VAL A 41 -4.75 4.81 -8.85
C VAL A 41 -5.67 5.26 -7.72
N GLY A 42 -5.20 5.19 -6.47
CA GLY A 42 -5.95 5.65 -5.31
C GLY A 42 -6.26 7.16 -5.37
N ARG A 43 -5.28 7.99 -5.73
CA ARG A 43 -5.45 9.44 -5.86
C ARG A 43 -6.44 9.82 -6.96
N LEU A 44 -6.50 9.04 -8.04
CA LEU A 44 -7.45 9.24 -9.14
C LEU A 44 -8.85 8.67 -8.85
N GLY A 45 -9.10 8.14 -7.65
CA GLY A 45 -10.40 7.57 -7.26
C GLY A 45 -10.66 6.18 -7.85
N GLY A 46 -9.65 5.51 -8.38
CA GLY A 46 -9.79 4.17 -8.97
C GLY A 46 -10.17 3.09 -7.95
N CYS A 47 -9.92 3.33 -6.67
CA CYS A 47 -10.31 2.46 -5.57
C CYS A 47 -11.59 2.93 -4.85
N ASN A 48 -12.45 3.74 -5.49
CA ASN A 48 -13.72 4.16 -4.91
C ASN A 48 -14.74 3.00 -4.91
N SER A 49 -14.94 2.38 -3.75
CA SER A 49 -15.86 1.26 -3.56
C SER A 49 -17.31 1.61 -3.92
N MET A 50 -17.70 2.88 -3.76
CA MET A 50 -19.04 3.36 -4.10
C MET A 50 -19.29 3.46 -5.61
N ASN A 51 -18.24 3.38 -6.45
CA ASN A 51 -18.35 3.39 -7.91
C ASN A 51 -17.97 2.03 -8.57
N MET A 52 -17.99 0.94 -7.80
CA MET A 52 -17.70 -0.42 -8.28
C MET A 52 -18.87 -1.07 -9.02
N GLN A 53 -19.37 -0.39 -10.08
CA GLN A 53 -20.61 -0.76 -10.77
C GLN A 53 -20.60 -2.19 -11.34
N LEU A 54 -19.47 -2.64 -11.91
CA LEU A 54 -19.36 -3.99 -12.46
C LEU A 54 -19.31 -5.06 -11.38
N SER A 55 -18.54 -4.84 -10.31
CA SER A 55 -18.43 -5.78 -9.18
C SER A 55 -19.74 -5.92 -8.40
N GLN A 56 -20.58 -4.88 -8.45
CA GLN A 56 -21.91 -4.86 -7.83
C GLN A 56 -23.03 -5.29 -8.80
N SER A 57 -22.70 -5.56 -10.07
CA SER A 57 -23.69 -5.97 -11.07
C SER A 57 -23.96 -7.49 -11.01
N PRO A 58 -25.20 -7.93 -11.32
CA PRO A 58 -25.50 -9.36 -11.48
C PRO A 58 -24.68 -10.00 -12.60
N LEU A 59 -24.12 -11.20 -12.34
CA LEU A 59 -23.25 -11.93 -13.28
C LEU A 59 -23.95 -12.36 -14.58
N ASP A 60 -25.26 -12.50 -14.55
CA ASP A 60 -26.10 -12.93 -15.67
C ASP A 60 -26.48 -11.77 -16.61
N LYS A 61 -26.13 -10.54 -16.26
CA LYS A 61 -26.39 -9.35 -17.10
C LYS A 61 -25.18 -8.98 -17.93
N ARG A 62 -25.45 -8.42 -19.11
CA ARG A 62 -24.42 -7.78 -19.93
C ARG A 62 -23.77 -6.65 -19.12
N PRO A 63 -22.43 -6.61 -19.01
CA PRO A 63 -21.71 -5.52 -18.35
C PRO A 63 -22.11 -4.17 -18.93
N ASN A 64 -22.40 -3.21 -18.05
CA ASN A 64 -22.68 -1.83 -18.40
C ASN A 64 -22.04 -0.91 -17.35
N TYR A 65 -21.62 0.27 -17.77
CA TYR A 65 -21.01 1.27 -16.90
C TYR A 65 -21.64 2.63 -17.18
N ASP A 66 -22.31 3.21 -16.19
CA ASP A 66 -22.99 4.48 -16.28
C ASP A 66 -22.07 5.61 -15.81
N ALA A 67 -21.68 6.48 -16.76
CA ALA A 67 -20.85 7.64 -16.49
C ALA A 67 -21.55 8.72 -15.64
N VAL A 68 -22.87 8.86 -15.78
CA VAL A 68 -23.67 9.82 -15.00
C VAL A 68 -23.79 9.33 -13.56
N GLN A 69 -24.03 8.03 -13.35
CA GLN A 69 -23.97 7.44 -12.01
C GLN A 69 -22.60 7.68 -11.38
N GLY A 70 -21.51 7.36 -12.09
CA GLY A 70 -20.15 7.51 -11.57
C GLY A 70 -19.79 8.96 -11.20
N ALA A 71 -20.23 9.94 -12.01
CA ALA A 71 -20.01 11.35 -11.73
C ALA A 71 -20.76 11.87 -10.48
N ASN A 72 -21.82 11.17 -10.04
CA ASN A 72 -22.62 11.53 -8.87
C ASN A 72 -22.16 10.83 -7.57
N VAL A 73 -21.17 9.93 -7.64
CA VAL A 73 -20.61 9.27 -6.46
C VAL A 73 -19.67 10.22 -5.73
N THR A 74 -19.68 10.20 -4.40
CA THR A 74 -18.70 10.92 -3.58
C THR A 74 -17.28 10.46 -3.94
N PRO A 75 -16.38 11.35 -4.38
CA PRO A 75 -15.02 10.96 -4.69
C PRO A 75 -14.27 10.46 -3.46
N THR A 76 -13.42 9.45 -3.65
CA THR A 76 -12.39 9.08 -2.68
C THR A 76 -11.06 9.67 -3.10
N THR A 77 -10.21 9.97 -2.13
CA THR A 77 -8.90 10.58 -2.36
C THR A 77 -7.85 9.85 -1.57
N PHE A 78 -6.65 9.75 -2.15
CA PHE A 78 -5.41 9.40 -1.47
C PHE A 78 -4.53 10.64 -1.48
N TYR A 79 -4.36 11.28 -0.31
CA TYR A 79 -3.70 12.58 -0.23
C TYR A 79 -2.20 12.52 -0.44
N ASN A 80 -1.45 11.87 0.43
CA ASN A 80 0.01 11.93 0.41
C ASN A 80 0.65 10.59 0.76
N ILE A 81 1.87 10.41 0.27
CA ILE A 81 2.71 9.25 0.52
C ILE A 81 4.16 9.71 0.65
N GLY A 82 4.91 9.08 1.53
CA GLY A 82 6.35 9.29 1.69
C GLY A 82 7.15 8.38 0.76
N ASP A 83 8.47 8.50 0.86
CA ASP A 83 9.40 7.55 0.23
C ASP A 83 9.42 6.23 1.02
N VAL A 84 9.88 5.14 0.38
CA VAL A 84 10.11 3.85 1.04
C VAL A 84 11.45 3.92 1.75
N GLU A 85 11.43 3.74 3.07
CA GLU A 85 12.63 3.66 3.91
C GLU A 85 12.93 2.20 4.24
N ILE A 86 14.20 1.79 4.16
CA ILE A 86 14.63 0.41 4.40
C ILE A 86 15.76 0.40 5.44
N GLN A 87 15.69 -0.55 6.38
CA GLN A 87 16.74 -0.89 7.34
C GLN A 87 16.91 -2.41 7.37
N ASP A 88 18.02 -2.90 6.81
CA ASP A 88 18.29 -4.34 6.68
C ASP A 88 17.15 -5.12 5.98
N ASN A 89 16.37 -5.90 6.74
CA ASN A 89 15.21 -6.67 6.27
C ASN A 89 13.86 -6.04 6.67
N LEU A 90 13.87 -4.81 7.17
CA LEU A 90 12.69 -4.03 7.51
C LEU A 90 12.50 -2.90 6.52
N ALA A 91 11.25 -2.56 6.23
CA ALA A 91 10.92 -1.34 5.51
C ALA A 91 9.70 -0.65 6.11
N ARG A 92 9.57 0.65 5.85
CA ARG A 92 8.35 1.40 6.14
C ARG A 92 8.04 2.39 5.04
N ILE A 93 6.78 2.77 5.00
CA ILE A 93 6.32 3.91 4.21
C ILE A 93 5.27 4.68 4.98
N TRP A 94 5.43 6.00 5.01
CA TRP A 94 4.43 6.91 5.56
C TRP A 94 3.30 7.14 4.56
N VAL A 95 2.06 7.13 5.02
CA VAL A 95 0.87 7.41 4.21
C VAL A 95 -0.11 8.34 4.93
N ASP A 96 -0.76 9.19 4.15
CA ASP A 96 -1.95 9.93 4.50
C ASP A 96 -2.99 9.70 3.39
N ILE A 97 -3.81 8.68 3.60
CA ILE A 97 -4.87 8.29 2.67
C ILE A 97 -5.99 9.33 2.77
N GLY A 98 -6.41 9.67 3.99
CA GLY A 98 -7.38 10.73 4.26
C GLY A 98 -8.85 10.37 4.05
N THR A 99 -9.16 9.42 3.16
CA THR A 99 -10.50 8.82 3.08
C THR A 99 -10.48 7.39 3.61
N SER A 100 -11.51 7.02 4.39
CA SER A 100 -11.69 5.66 4.89
C SER A 100 -12.23 4.76 3.79
N GLU A 101 -11.33 4.33 2.89
CA GLU A 101 -11.65 3.48 1.74
C GLU A 101 -10.94 2.11 1.87
N PRO A 102 -11.64 1.07 2.37
CA PRO A 102 -11.07 -0.26 2.54
C PRO A 102 -10.62 -0.91 1.22
N LEU A 103 -11.28 -0.64 0.09
CA LEU A 103 -10.90 -1.21 -1.20
C LEU A 103 -9.47 -0.83 -1.60
N LEU A 104 -9.03 0.37 -1.20
CA LEU A 104 -7.66 0.81 -1.41
C LEU A 104 -6.65 -0.10 -0.70
N LEU A 105 -6.96 -0.53 0.53
CA LEU A 105 -6.12 -1.44 1.31
C LEU A 105 -6.16 -2.86 0.76
N ASP A 106 -7.34 -3.35 0.38
CA ASP A 106 -7.49 -4.67 -0.24
C ASP A 106 -6.65 -4.80 -1.51
N VAL A 107 -6.67 -3.79 -2.39
CA VAL A 107 -5.88 -3.78 -3.63
C VAL A 107 -4.38 -3.87 -3.32
N LEU A 108 -3.89 -3.11 -2.33
CA LEU A 108 -2.48 -3.17 -1.92
C LEU A 108 -2.13 -4.55 -1.34
N ILE A 109 -2.92 -5.06 -0.40
CA ILE A 109 -2.68 -6.34 0.27
C ILE A 109 -2.66 -7.49 -0.75
N ASN A 110 -3.57 -7.48 -1.73
CA ASN A 110 -3.60 -8.48 -2.78
C ASN A 110 -2.34 -8.42 -3.68
N ALA A 111 -1.91 -7.21 -4.07
CA ALA A 111 -0.68 -7.04 -4.84
C ALA A 111 0.56 -7.51 -4.06
N LEU A 112 0.66 -7.12 -2.78
CA LEU A 112 1.74 -7.55 -1.89
C LEU A 112 1.73 -9.06 -1.64
N SER A 113 0.56 -9.69 -1.59
CA SER A 113 0.44 -11.15 -1.45
C SER A 113 1.04 -11.87 -2.65
N GLN A 114 0.79 -11.38 -3.87
CA GLN A 114 1.39 -11.92 -5.09
C GLN A 114 2.90 -11.67 -5.14
N ILE A 115 3.35 -10.45 -4.78
CA ILE A 115 4.78 -10.16 -4.65
C ILE A 115 5.43 -11.10 -3.65
N SER A 116 4.74 -11.35 -2.53
CA SER A 116 5.24 -12.22 -1.47
C SER A 116 5.44 -13.66 -1.92
N SER A 117 4.56 -14.19 -2.77
CA SER A 117 4.59 -15.60 -3.19
C SER A 117 5.62 -15.85 -4.29
N ASP A 118 5.76 -14.92 -5.22
CA ASP A 118 6.42 -15.19 -6.50
C ASP A 118 7.76 -14.45 -6.68
N TYR A 119 7.98 -13.37 -5.92
CA TYR A 119 9.10 -12.45 -6.17
C TYR A 119 9.97 -12.22 -4.95
N VAL A 120 9.38 -11.79 -3.82
CA VAL A 120 10.10 -11.31 -2.64
C VAL A 120 9.51 -11.94 -1.39
N GLY A 121 10.29 -12.60 -0.54
CA GLY A 121 9.76 -13.21 0.67
C GLY A 121 9.32 -12.21 1.74
N ILE A 122 8.07 -11.73 1.68
CA ILE A 122 7.48 -10.87 2.72
C ILE A 122 6.94 -11.75 3.86
N LYS A 123 7.51 -11.57 5.05
CA LYS A 123 7.08 -12.28 6.26
C LYS A 123 5.79 -11.68 6.79
N GLN A 124 5.77 -10.38 7.07
CA GLN A 124 4.59 -9.66 7.57
C GLN A 124 4.50 -8.24 7.02
N VAL A 125 3.25 -7.75 6.92
CA VAL A 125 2.93 -6.36 6.66
C VAL A 125 2.06 -5.85 7.80
N VAL A 126 2.45 -4.75 8.43
CA VAL A 126 1.73 -4.17 9.57
C VAL A 126 1.27 -2.76 9.22
N PHE A 127 -0.03 -2.53 9.33
CA PHE A 127 -0.66 -1.24 9.12
C PHE A 127 -0.81 -0.52 10.46
N GLY A 128 -0.21 0.65 10.58
CA GLY A 128 -0.20 1.45 11.80
C GLY A 128 0.96 1.13 12.76
N GLY A 129 0.88 1.69 13.96
CA GLY A 129 1.93 1.60 14.97
C GLY A 129 3.00 2.69 14.84
N SER A 130 3.67 2.97 15.95
CA SER A 130 4.78 3.93 16.03
C SER A 130 6.15 3.27 16.17
N GLU A 131 6.18 1.95 16.37
CA GLU A 131 7.37 1.14 16.56
C GLU A 131 7.14 -0.20 15.84
N PHE A 132 8.20 -0.78 15.29
CA PHE A 132 8.12 -2.05 14.58
C PHE A 132 9.43 -2.83 14.69
N GLU A 133 9.35 -4.05 15.23
CA GLU A 133 10.49 -4.96 15.41
C GLU A 133 11.71 -4.22 16.02
N ASN A 134 12.88 -4.30 15.36
CA ASN A 134 14.12 -3.65 15.78
C ASN A 134 14.41 -2.36 15.00
N TRP A 135 13.39 -1.71 14.41
CA TRP A 135 13.55 -0.47 13.67
C TRP A 135 14.20 0.63 14.53
N LYS A 136 15.18 1.35 13.98
CA LYS A 136 15.91 2.40 14.69
C LYS A 136 15.59 3.77 14.08
N GLU A 137 14.80 4.58 14.79
CA GLU A 137 14.39 5.91 14.32
C GLU A 137 15.57 6.88 14.07
N ASN A 138 16.70 6.71 14.78
CA ASN A 138 17.86 7.59 14.66
C ASN A 138 18.84 7.16 13.55
N LEU A 139 18.52 6.10 12.79
CA LEU A 139 19.41 5.55 11.77
C LEU A 139 19.08 6.19 10.42
N THR A 140 19.98 7.06 9.94
CA THR A 140 19.75 7.88 8.73
C THR A 140 20.89 7.79 7.70
N SER A 141 21.85 6.89 7.88
CA SER A 141 23.06 6.79 7.04
C SER A 141 23.12 5.49 6.25
N GLU A 142 23.48 5.56 4.98
CA GLU A 142 23.62 4.39 4.09
C GLU A 142 24.65 3.38 4.59
N ASP A 143 25.77 3.83 5.13
CA ASP A 143 26.80 2.96 5.72
C ASP A 143 26.29 2.14 6.91
N ALA A 144 25.16 2.54 7.49
CA ALA A 144 24.51 1.86 8.61
C ALA A 144 23.36 0.92 8.17
N GLY A 145 23.22 0.64 6.87
CA GLY A 145 22.18 -0.24 6.33
C GLY A 145 20.84 0.45 6.07
N TYR A 146 20.81 1.80 6.04
CA TYR A 146 19.64 2.60 5.73
C TYR A 146 19.57 2.93 4.24
N SER A 147 18.40 2.89 3.61
CA SER A 147 18.24 3.49 2.28
C SER A 147 16.84 4.07 2.09
N VAL A 148 16.74 5.06 1.20
CA VAL A 148 15.48 5.74 0.87
C VAL A 148 15.23 5.64 -0.62
N HIS A 149 14.05 5.16 -1.00
CA HIS A 149 13.66 4.91 -2.38
C HIS A 149 12.41 5.72 -2.71
N LYS A 150 12.51 6.54 -3.75
CA LYS A 150 11.45 7.49 -4.10
C LYS A 150 10.20 6.80 -4.63
N ILE A 151 9.04 7.32 -4.24
CA ILE A 151 7.72 6.97 -4.77
C ILE A 151 7.20 8.06 -5.70
#